data_AF-A0A7X4JNA0-F1
#
_entry.id   AF-A0A7X4JNA0-F1
#
_cell.length_a   1.000
_cell.length_b   1.000
_cell.length_c   1.000
_cell.angle_alpha   90.00
_cell.angle_beta   90.00
_cell.angle_gamma   90.00
#
_symmetry.space_group_name_H-M   'P 1'
#
loop_
_entity.id
_entity.type
_entity.pdbx_description
1 polymer ?
#
loop_
_entity_poly.entity_id
_entity_poly.type
_entity_poly.pdbx_seq_one_letter_code
_entity_poly.pdbx_strand_id
1 'polypeptide(L)'
;MLLPFAPLMKPPADTSAEQWLRRCVTAAERAPVEKAVRDDLVATLGIFSALAYDEAFVNQLIKEEIVQESTFFQHHLERATKRLEAETERRTQEALEQGLEQGLEQGLEQGLEQGAKKGAIEVILSFLSSKFQPRAVYALRPLLENIENLEQLKQLGSAAAEAESLETFLQTLGAQTNSQNGTDTP
;
A
#
# COMPACT_ATOMS: atom_id res chain seq x y z
N MET A 1 -7.88 -40.31 -26.99
CA MET A 1 -9.06 -40.24 -26.12
C MET A 1 -9.68 -38.86 -26.23
N LEU A 2 -10.94 -38.72 -26.62
CA LEU A 2 -11.67 -37.44 -26.66
C LEU A 2 -12.56 -37.23 -25.42
N LEU A 3 -12.51 -38.15 -24.46
CA LEU A 3 -13.44 -38.22 -23.34
C LEU A 3 -13.52 -36.93 -22.50
N PRO A 4 -12.41 -36.20 -22.21
CA PRO A 4 -12.50 -34.94 -21.48
C PRO A 4 -13.34 -33.87 -22.19
N PHE A 5 -13.40 -33.89 -23.52
CA PHE A 5 -14.16 -32.92 -24.31
C PHE A 5 -15.62 -33.35 -24.56
N ALA A 6 -15.99 -34.58 -24.20
CA ALA A 6 -17.33 -35.11 -24.43
C ALA A 6 -18.48 -34.23 -23.87
N PRO A 7 -18.34 -33.56 -22.71
CA PRO A 7 -19.36 -32.63 -22.21
C PRO A 7 -19.68 -31.48 -23.19
N LEU A 8 -18.70 -31.03 -23.97
CA LEU A 8 -18.84 -29.94 -24.94
C LEU A 8 -19.45 -30.40 -26.29
N MET A 9 -19.55 -31.71 -26.51
CA MET A 9 -20.08 -32.26 -27.74
C MET A 9 -21.60 -32.29 -27.72
N LYS A 10 -22.21 -32.25 -28.92
CA LYS A 10 -23.66 -32.41 -29.06
C LYS A 10 -24.09 -33.77 -28.49
N PRO A 11 -25.07 -33.81 -27.55
CA PRO A 11 -25.58 -35.06 -27.02
C PRO A 11 -26.16 -35.97 -28.12
N PRO A 12 -26.12 -37.31 -27.94
CA PRO A 12 -26.85 -38.24 -28.80
C PRO A 12 -28.34 -37.93 -28.87
N ALA A 13 -28.99 -38.39 -29.94
CA ALA A 13 -30.45 -38.29 -30.06
C ALA A 13 -31.14 -38.90 -28.82
N ASP A 14 -32.23 -38.28 -28.40
CA ASP A 14 -33.05 -38.70 -27.25
C ASP A 14 -32.31 -38.73 -25.89
N THR A 15 -31.18 -38.01 -25.76
CA THR A 15 -30.44 -37.86 -24.50
C THR A 15 -30.42 -36.40 -24.07
N SER A 16 -30.90 -36.09 -22.85
CA SER A 16 -30.78 -34.73 -22.29
C SER A 16 -29.31 -34.37 -22.01
N ALA A 17 -29.00 -33.08 -21.98
CA ALA A 17 -27.66 -32.59 -21.66
C ALA A 17 -27.18 -33.12 -20.28
N GLU A 18 -28.02 -33.07 -19.26
CA GLU A 18 -27.70 -33.60 -17.93
C GLU A 18 -27.41 -35.11 -17.93
N GLN A 19 -28.23 -35.90 -18.62
CA GLN A 19 -28.00 -37.34 -18.76
C GLN A 19 -26.74 -37.64 -19.56
N TRP A 20 -26.42 -36.79 -20.54
CA TRP A 20 -25.18 -36.89 -21.32
C TRP A 20 -23.97 -36.66 -20.42
N LEU A 21 -23.94 -35.58 -19.62
CA LEU A 21 -22.86 -35.34 -18.66
C LEU A 21 -22.71 -36.49 -17.66
N ARG A 22 -23.81 -37.00 -17.11
CA ARG A 22 -23.78 -38.19 -16.21
C ARG A 22 -23.08 -39.38 -16.87
N ARG A 23 -23.38 -39.66 -18.14
CA ARG A 23 -22.73 -40.73 -18.91
C ARG A 23 -21.25 -40.44 -19.13
N CYS A 24 -20.88 -39.20 -19.44
CA CYS A 24 -19.48 -38.79 -19.62
C CYS A 24 -18.66 -39.02 -18.34
N VAL A 25 -19.19 -38.60 -17.18
CA VAL A 25 -18.55 -38.80 -15.86
C VAL A 25 -18.39 -40.29 -15.56
N THR A 26 -19.47 -41.08 -15.66
CA THR A 26 -19.41 -42.53 -15.42
C THR A 26 -18.44 -43.24 -16.36
N ALA A 27 -18.33 -42.80 -17.62
CA ALA A 27 -17.37 -43.36 -18.56
C ALA A 27 -15.92 -43.03 -18.16
N ALA A 28 -15.66 -41.82 -17.64
CA ALA A 28 -14.34 -41.44 -17.14
C ALA A 28 -13.97 -42.24 -15.88
N GLU A 29 -14.87 -42.36 -14.91
CA GLU A 29 -14.69 -43.15 -13.69
C GLU A 29 -14.50 -44.66 -13.92
N ARG A 30 -14.88 -45.18 -15.09
CA ARG A 30 -14.76 -46.60 -15.45
C ARG A 30 -13.72 -46.87 -16.53
N ALA A 31 -12.98 -45.85 -16.97
CA ALA A 31 -11.98 -46.01 -18.02
C ALA A 31 -10.92 -47.06 -17.63
N PRO A 32 -10.52 -48.01 -18.51
CA PRO A 32 -9.59 -49.07 -18.17
C PRO A 32 -8.12 -48.58 -18.18
N VAL A 33 -7.83 -47.60 -17.33
CA VAL A 33 -6.52 -46.96 -17.12
C VAL A 33 -6.13 -47.01 -15.65
N GLU A 34 -4.91 -46.60 -15.31
CA GLU A 34 -4.46 -46.45 -13.92
C GLU A 34 -5.33 -45.44 -13.16
N LYS A 35 -5.42 -45.59 -11.82
CA LYS A 35 -6.26 -44.71 -10.98
C LYS A 35 -5.91 -43.23 -11.16
N ALA A 36 -4.62 -42.87 -11.07
CA ALA A 36 -4.18 -41.48 -11.22
C ALA A 36 -4.62 -40.86 -12.56
N VAL A 37 -4.48 -41.60 -13.67
CA VAL A 37 -4.92 -41.15 -15.00
C VAL A 37 -6.43 -40.99 -15.05
N ARG A 38 -7.18 -41.85 -14.35
CA ARG A 38 -8.64 -41.77 -14.27
C ARG A 38 -9.09 -40.54 -13.50
N ASP A 39 -8.43 -40.23 -12.39
CA ASP A 39 -8.74 -39.07 -11.55
C ASP A 39 -8.43 -37.77 -12.32
N ASP A 40 -7.32 -37.73 -13.07
CA ASP A 40 -6.99 -36.64 -13.99
C ASP A 40 -8.04 -36.49 -15.11
N LEU A 41 -8.57 -37.59 -15.66
CA LEU A 41 -9.64 -37.56 -16.66
C LEU A 41 -10.93 -36.96 -16.08
N VAL A 42 -11.32 -37.37 -14.87
CA VAL A 42 -12.51 -36.84 -14.18
C VAL A 42 -12.34 -35.35 -13.85
N ALA A 43 -11.17 -34.95 -13.34
CA ALA A 43 -10.87 -33.54 -13.05
C ALA A 43 -10.93 -32.68 -14.32
N THR A 44 -10.31 -33.14 -15.40
CA THR A 44 -10.33 -32.43 -16.69
C THR A 44 -11.74 -32.34 -17.27
N LEU A 45 -12.52 -33.42 -17.14
CA LEU A 45 -13.92 -33.45 -17.56
C LEU A 45 -14.77 -32.46 -16.76
N GLY A 46 -14.48 -32.26 -15.47
CA GLY A 46 -15.12 -31.23 -14.64
C GLY A 46 -14.86 -29.82 -15.14
N ILE A 47 -13.61 -29.50 -15.48
CA ILE A 47 -13.23 -28.20 -16.06
C ILE A 47 -14.02 -27.92 -17.33
N PHE A 48 -14.09 -28.88 -18.26
CA PHE A 48 -14.84 -28.70 -19.50
C PHE A 48 -16.36 -28.70 -19.28
N SER A 49 -16.85 -29.42 -18.28
CA SER A 49 -18.27 -29.41 -17.93
C SER A 49 -18.72 -28.04 -17.39
N ALA A 50 -17.87 -27.37 -16.61
CA ALA A 50 -18.17 -26.01 -16.11
C ALA A 50 -18.36 -24.97 -17.23
N LEU A 51 -17.92 -25.25 -18.47
CA LEU A 51 -18.10 -24.36 -19.62
C LEU A 51 -19.46 -24.52 -20.32
N ALA A 52 -20.15 -25.64 -20.11
CA ALA A 52 -21.37 -25.99 -20.86
C ALA A 52 -22.57 -26.34 -19.96
N TYR A 53 -22.36 -26.49 -18.66
CA TYR A 53 -23.36 -26.91 -17.69
C TYR A 53 -23.37 -25.98 -16.48
N ASP A 54 -24.47 -26.01 -15.74
CA ASP A 54 -24.60 -25.30 -14.47
C ASP A 54 -23.57 -25.80 -13.44
N GLU A 55 -22.95 -24.86 -12.73
CA GLU A 55 -21.88 -25.14 -11.77
C GLU A 55 -22.33 -26.04 -10.62
N ALA A 56 -23.54 -25.81 -10.08
CA ALA A 56 -24.06 -26.63 -8.97
C ALA A 56 -24.31 -28.06 -9.44
N PHE A 57 -24.79 -28.24 -10.67
CA PHE A 57 -24.99 -29.55 -11.27
C PHE A 57 -23.65 -30.29 -11.52
N VAL A 58 -22.62 -29.58 -12.01
CA VAL A 58 -21.28 -30.16 -12.20
C VAL A 58 -20.69 -30.60 -10.87
N ASN A 59 -20.77 -29.76 -9.84
CA ASN A 59 -20.22 -30.06 -8.51
C ASN A 59 -20.98 -31.19 -7.79
N GLN A 60 -22.26 -31.42 -8.12
CA GLN A 60 -22.99 -32.60 -7.63
C GLN A 60 -22.43 -33.90 -8.22
N LEU A 61 -21.94 -33.86 -9.47
CA LEU A 61 -21.51 -35.02 -10.23
C LEU A 61 -20.03 -35.35 -10.05
N ILE A 62 -19.20 -34.31 -10.06
CA ILE A 62 -17.74 -34.43 -9.99
C ILE A 62 -17.34 -33.89 -8.64
N LYS A 63 -17.08 -34.82 -7.73
CA LYS A 63 -16.79 -34.47 -6.33
C LYS A 63 -15.39 -33.89 -6.21
N GLU A 64 -15.28 -32.91 -5.33
CA GLU A 64 -14.03 -32.22 -5.03
C GLU A 64 -12.93 -33.20 -4.61
N GLU A 65 -13.24 -34.27 -3.87
CA GLU A 65 -12.22 -35.21 -3.41
C GLU A 65 -11.49 -35.90 -4.59
N ILE A 66 -12.21 -36.24 -5.66
CA ILE A 66 -11.61 -36.87 -6.86
C ILE A 66 -10.73 -35.85 -7.60
N VAL A 67 -11.16 -34.59 -7.63
CA VAL A 67 -10.38 -33.50 -8.22
C VAL A 67 -9.12 -33.23 -7.40
N GLN A 68 -9.18 -33.29 -6.08
CA GLN A 68 -8.02 -33.12 -5.20
C GLN A 68 -7.00 -34.27 -5.30
N GLU A 69 -7.44 -35.48 -5.65
CA GLU A 69 -6.54 -36.62 -5.91
C GLU A 69 -5.83 -36.54 -7.28
N SER A 70 -6.28 -35.69 -8.20
CA SER A 70 -5.65 -35.49 -9.51
C SER A 70 -4.24 -34.90 -9.38
N THR A 71 -3.26 -35.56 -10.00
CA THR A 71 -1.87 -35.07 -10.03
C THR A 71 -1.74 -33.79 -10.83
N PHE A 72 -2.52 -33.66 -11.89
CA PHE A 72 -2.62 -32.43 -12.68
C PHE A 72 -3.14 -31.28 -11.82
N PHE A 73 -4.25 -31.48 -11.10
CA PHE A 73 -4.83 -30.45 -10.25
C PHE A 73 -3.88 -30.05 -9.12
N GLN A 74 -3.26 -31.02 -8.43
CA GLN A 74 -2.29 -30.76 -7.37
C GLN A 74 -1.10 -29.93 -7.87
N HIS A 75 -0.52 -30.27 -9.03
CA HIS A 75 0.61 -29.53 -9.58
C HIS A 75 0.23 -28.08 -9.94
N HIS A 76 -0.96 -27.87 -10.51
CA HIS A 76 -1.45 -26.54 -10.82
C HIS A 76 -1.76 -25.72 -9.56
N LEU A 77 -2.36 -26.35 -8.54
CA LEU A 77 -2.63 -25.74 -7.25
C LEU A 77 -1.33 -25.33 -6.55
N GLU A 78 -0.33 -26.22 -6.48
CA GLU A 78 0.98 -25.91 -5.88
C GLU A 78 1.64 -24.71 -6.56
N ARG A 79 1.60 -24.64 -7.90
CA ARG A 79 2.13 -23.50 -8.64
C ARG A 79 1.34 -22.21 -8.39
N ALA A 80 0.02 -22.31 -8.26
CA ALA A 80 -0.82 -21.16 -7.94
C ALA A 80 -0.52 -20.64 -6.52
N THR A 81 -0.41 -21.54 -5.54
CA THR A 81 -0.05 -21.20 -4.16
C THR A 81 1.31 -20.52 -4.09
N LYS A 82 2.35 -21.09 -4.72
CA LYS A 82 3.70 -20.48 -4.76
C LYS A 82 3.70 -19.08 -5.37
N ARG A 83 2.89 -18.84 -6.41
CA ARG A 83 2.75 -17.51 -7.02
C ARG A 83 2.05 -16.53 -6.09
N LEU A 84 1.00 -16.98 -5.43
CA LEU A 84 0.25 -16.16 -4.47
C LEU A 84 1.12 -15.78 -3.28
N GLU A 85 1.89 -16.72 -2.74
CA GLU A 85 2.87 -16.48 -1.67
C GLU A 85 3.91 -15.44 -2.11
N ALA A 86 4.56 -15.65 -3.25
CA ALA A 86 5.57 -14.71 -3.77
C ALA A 86 4.99 -13.31 -4.04
N GLU A 87 3.77 -13.21 -4.57
CA GLU A 87 3.12 -11.93 -4.80
C GLU A 87 2.72 -11.25 -3.48
N THR A 88 2.28 -12.01 -2.49
CA THR A 88 1.94 -11.52 -1.15
C THR A 88 3.17 -11.00 -0.43
N GLU A 89 4.27 -11.74 -0.46
CA GLU A 89 5.57 -11.31 0.08
C GLU A 89 6.04 -10.03 -0.61
N ARG A 90 6.02 -9.98 -1.95
CA ARG A 90 6.44 -8.79 -2.69
C ARG A 90 5.59 -7.57 -2.33
N ARG A 91 4.26 -7.70 -2.33
CA ARG A 91 3.35 -6.59 -1.99
C ARG A 91 3.55 -6.12 -0.54
N THR A 92 3.78 -7.05 0.38
CA THR A 92 4.03 -6.72 1.78
C THR A 92 5.35 -5.97 1.93
N GLN A 93 6.40 -6.40 1.23
CA GLN A 93 7.69 -5.74 1.22
C GLN A 93 7.59 -4.34 0.61
N GLU A 94 6.96 -4.20 -0.56
CA GLU A 94 6.76 -2.91 -1.23
C GLU A 94 5.98 -1.93 -0.34
N ALA A 95 4.90 -2.39 0.31
CA ALA A 95 4.11 -1.55 1.22
C ALA A 95 4.90 -1.12 2.46
N LEU A 96 5.71 -2.02 3.02
CA LEU A 96 6.56 -1.71 4.17
C LEU A 96 7.66 -0.72 3.79
N GLU A 97 8.33 -0.92 2.66
CA GLU A 97 9.37 -0.01 2.16
C GLU A 97 8.80 1.39 1.89
N GLN A 98 7.66 1.49 1.19
CA GLN A 98 7.02 2.77 0.93
C GLN A 98 6.58 3.48 2.22
N GLY A 99 6.00 2.72 3.16
CA GLY A 99 5.59 3.28 4.46
C GLY A 99 6.78 3.79 5.28
N LEU A 100 7.89 3.04 5.28
CA LEU A 100 9.12 3.43 5.97
C LEU A 100 9.78 4.65 5.32
N GLU A 101 9.88 4.67 3.99
CA GLU A 101 10.47 5.78 3.24
C GLU A 101 9.68 7.07 3.46
N GLN A 102 8.36 7.04 3.31
CA GLN A 102 7.50 8.20 3.56
C GLN A 102 7.58 8.67 5.00
N GLY A 103 7.53 7.73 5.96
CA GLY A 103 7.63 8.07 7.38
C GLY A 103 8.98 8.70 7.74
N LEU A 104 10.07 8.18 7.17
CA LEU A 104 11.41 8.70 7.40
C LEU A 104 11.61 10.07 6.73
N GLU A 105 11.15 10.25 5.50
CA GLU A 105 11.24 11.51 4.78
C GLU A 105 10.48 12.62 5.49
N GLN A 106 9.21 12.38 5.84
CA GLN A 106 8.38 13.34 6.59
C GLN A 106 8.98 13.64 7.96
N GLY A 107 9.42 12.61 8.69
CA GLY A 107 10.03 12.78 10.01
C GLY A 107 11.35 13.58 9.94
N LEU A 108 12.16 13.33 8.93
CA LEU A 108 13.43 14.04 8.71
C LEU A 108 13.19 15.49 8.31
N GLU A 109 12.27 15.76 7.38
CA GLU A 109 11.93 17.10 6.93
C GLU A 109 11.39 17.95 8.10
N GLN A 110 10.41 17.43 8.84
CA GLN A 110 9.88 18.10 10.03
C GLN A 110 10.95 18.31 11.10
N GLY A 111 11.81 17.32 11.32
CA GLY A 111 12.89 17.42 12.29
C GLY A 111 13.92 18.49 11.91
N LEU A 112 14.31 18.56 10.64
CA LEU A 112 15.23 19.57 10.11
C LEU A 112 14.62 20.96 10.15
N GLU A 113 13.35 21.13 9.78
CA GLU A 113 12.66 22.42 9.83
C GLU A 113 12.55 22.94 11.28
N GLN A 114 12.09 22.10 12.20
CA GLN A 114 12.00 22.45 13.62
C GLN A 114 13.38 22.74 14.22
N GLY A 115 14.40 21.94 13.86
CA GLY A 115 15.77 22.14 14.29
C GLY A 115 16.36 23.47 13.79
N ALA A 116 16.14 23.80 12.52
CA ALA A 116 16.59 25.05 11.93
C ALA A 116 15.91 26.27 12.56
N LYS A 117 14.59 26.20 12.80
CA LYS A 117 13.84 27.25 13.50
C LYS A 117 14.37 27.47 14.91
N LYS A 118 14.48 26.41 15.72
CA LYS A 118 15.04 26.48 17.06
C LYS A 118 16.44 27.07 17.05
N GLY A 119 17.31 26.59 16.16
CA GLY A 119 18.67 27.12 16.00
C GLY A 119 18.71 28.62 15.67
N ALA A 120 17.88 29.07 14.73
CA ALA A 120 17.79 30.50 14.40
C ALA A 120 17.33 31.35 15.59
N ILE A 121 16.33 30.88 16.35
CA ILE A 121 15.87 31.54 17.57
C ILE A 121 16.99 31.62 18.62
N GLU A 122 17.71 30.52 18.87
CA GLU A 122 18.84 30.52 19.81
C GLU A 122 19.94 31.51 19.39
N VAL A 123 20.22 31.62 18.09
CA VAL A 123 21.19 32.59 17.56
C VAL A 123 20.74 34.02 17.82
N ILE A 124 19.49 34.36 17.53
CA ILE A 124 18.91 35.69 17.83
C ILE A 124 19.08 36.01 19.32
N LEU A 125 18.62 35.11 20.19
CA LEU A 125 18.66 35.31 21.64
C LEU A 125 20.11 35.44 22.15
N SER A 126 21.04 34.67 21.58
CA SER A 126 22.47 34.74 21.92
C SER A 126 23.08 36.09 21.57
N PHE A 127 22.86 36.59 20.34
CA PHE A 127 23.35 37.91 19.94
C PHE A 127 22.80 39.02 20.83
N LEU A 128 21.49 39.02 21.09
CA LEU A 128 20.87 40.03 21.95
C LEU A 128 21.35 39.93 23.41
N SER A 129 21.50 38.71 23.94
CA SER A 129 21.97 38.51 25.32
C SER A 129 23.43 38.92 25.52
N SER A 130 24.23 38.98 24.44
CA SER A 130 25.60 39.49 24.52
C SER A 130 25.67 41.01 24.70
N LYS A 131 24.61 41.75 24.33
CA LYS A 131 24.54 43.22 24.34
C LYS A 131 23.57 43.78 25.38
N PHE A 132 22.51 43.03 25.72
CA PHE A 132 21.37 43.52 26.49
C PHE A 132 21.05 42.59 27.67
N GLN A 133 20.20 43.07 28.58
CA GLN A 133 19.87 42.33 29.79
C GLN A 133 19.16 41.00 29.47
N PRO A 134 19.69 39.83 29.89
CA PRO A 134 19.18 38.52 29.48
C PRO A 134 17.69 38.31 29.78
N ARG A 135 17.21 38.79 30.93
CA ARG A 135 15.80 38.66 31.32
C ARG A 135 14.84 39.30 30.32
N ALA A 136 15.20 40.46 29.77
CA ALA A 136 14.39 41.14 28.76
C ALA A 136 14.45 40.43 27.41
N VAL A 137 15.61 39.87 27.06
CA VAL A 137 15.81 39.11 25.81
C VAL A 137 15.05 37.79 25.81
N TYR A 138 15.12 37.01 26.89
CA TYR A 138 14.41 35.73 26.98
C TYR A 138 12.89 35.86 26.96
N ALA A 139 12.34 37.03 27.33
CA ALA A 139 10.92 37.31 27.21
C ALA A 139 10.44 37.35 25.74
N LEU A 140 11.35 37.46 24.77
CA LEU A 140 11.04 37.47 23.34
C LEU A 140 10.86 36.07 22.75
N ARG A 141 11.28 34.99 23.45
CA ARG A 141 11.23 33.62 22.93
C ARG A 141 9.84 33.23 22.40
N PRO A 142 8.74 33.44 23.14
CA PRO A 142 7.41 33.07 22.64
C PRO A 142 7.02 33.83 21.36
N LEU A 143 7.48 35.08 21.19
CA LEU A 143 7.22 35.87 19.99
C LEU A 143 8.00 35.32 18.79
N LEU A 144 9.25 34.91 18.99
CA LEU A 144 10.09 34.32 17.95
C LEU A 144 9.62 32.91 17.56
N GLU A 145 9.13 32.12 18.53
CA GLU A 145 8.57 30.78 18.28
C GLU A 145 7.29 30.82 17.45
N ASN A 146 6.54 31.92 17.47
CA ASN A 146 5.37 32.13 16.61
C ASN A 146 5.70 32.48 15.16
N ILE A 147 6.99 32.73 14.82
CA ILE A 147 7.39 33.05 13.45
C ILE A 147 7.57 31.76 12.67
N GLU A 148 6.64 31.49 11.74
CA GLU A 148 6.66 30.27 10.93
C GLU A 148 7.71 30.31 9.81
N ASN A 149 8.10 31.48 9.32
CA ASN A 149 9.01 31.59 8.20
C ASN A 149 10.48 31.60 8.67
N LEU A 150 11.23 30.55 8.32
CA LEU A 150 12.63 30.41 8.71
C LEU A 150 13.54 31.54 8.17
N GLU A 151 13.27 32.05 6.96
CA GLU A 151 14.06 33.13 6.39
C GLU A 151 13.85 34.45 7.15
N GLN A 152 12.65 34.71 7.65
CA GLN A 152 12.41 35.84 8.55
C GLN A 152 13.21 35.70 9.85
N LEU A 153 13.25 34.50 10.45
CA LEU A 153 14.09 34.23 11.62
C LEU A 153 15.58 34.46 11.31
N LYS A 154 16.07 34.04 10.13
CA LYS A 154 17.47 34.31 9.73
C LYS A 154 17.74 35.81 9.58
N GLN A 155 16.83 36.57 8.97
CA GLN A 155 16.95 38.03 8.84
C GLN A 155 16.94 38.72 10.21
N LEU A 156 16.08 38.27 11.12
CA LEU A 156 16.09 38.73 12.51
C LEU A 156 17.40 38.40 13.22
N GLY A 157 18.06 37.28 12.89
CA GLY A 157 19.40 36.96 13.35
C GLY A 157 20.42 38.03 12.98
N SER A 158 20.43 38.47 11.71
CA SER A 158 21.27 39.57 11.25
C SER A 158 20.93 40.89 11.96
N ALA A 159 19.63 41.21 12.05
CA ALA A 159 19.18 42.42 12.75
C ALA A 159 19.58 42.43 14.23
N ALA A 160 19.52 41.28 14.91
CA ALA A 160 19.97 41.13 16.30
C ALA A 160 21.48 41.37 16.44
N ALA A 161 22.28 40.90 15.49
CA ALA A 161 23.73 41.12 15.48
C ALA A 161 24.09 42.60 15.27
N GLU A 162 23.27 43.37 14.55
CA GLU A 162 23.51 44.79 14.25
C GLU A 162 22.82 45.75 15.24
N ALA A 163 21.83 45.28 15.98
CA ALA A 163 21.03 46.12 16.88
C ALA A 163 21.89 46.90 17.89
N GLU A 164 21.70 48.21 17.93
CA GLU A 164 22.31 49.14 18.90
C GLU A 164 21.48 49.23 20.19
N SER A 165 20.18 48.92 20.11
CA SER A 165 19.28 48.87 21.25
C SER A 165 18.22 47.77 21.09
N LEU A 166 17.65 47.33 22.21
CA LEU A 166 16.55 46.35 22.20
C LEU A 166 15.29 46.93 21.54
N GLU A 167 15.05 48.24 21.68
CA GLU A 167 13.92 48.93 21.04
C GLU A 167 14.03 48.89 19.51
N THR A 168 15.22 49.17 18.97
CA THR A 168 15.48 49.09 17.52
C THR A 168 15.20 47.69 16.98
N PHE A 169 15.61 46.65 17.71
CA PHE A 169 15.30 45.27 17.34
C PHE A 169 13.80 44.98 17.38
N LEU A 170 13.11 45.42 18.43
CA LEU A 170 11.66 45.22 18.58
C LEU A 170 10.85 45.91 17.48
N GLN A 171 11.30 47.08 17.00
CA GLN A 171 10.68 47.75 15.85
C GLN A 171 10.79 46.91 14.57
N THR A 172 11.97 46.33 14.30
CA THR A 172 12.18 45.41 13.17
C THR A 172 11.31 44.16 13.30
N LEU A 173 11.25 43.57 14.49
CA LEU A 173 10.40 42.41 14.78
C LEU A 173 8.91 42.72 14.53
N GLY A 174 8.44 43.89 14.97
CA GLY A 174 7.06 44.36 14.75
C GLY A 174 6.72 44.63 13.29
N ALA A 175 7.67 45.18 12.51
CA ALA A 175 7.47 45.44 11.08
C ALA A 175 7.33 44.13 10.27
N GLN A 176 8.11 43.10 10.62
CA GLN A 176 8.06 41.81 9.94
C GLN A 176 6.82 40.98 10.32
N THR A 177 6.35 41.06 11.56
CA THR A 177 5.11 40.38 11.99
C THR A 177 3.85 41.02 11.41
N ASN A 178 3.81 42.34 11.23
CA ASN A 178 2.67 43.01 10.57
C ASN A 178 2.57 42.72 9.07
N SER A 179 3.69 42.37 8.41
CA SER A 179 3.68 42.02 6.98
C SER A 179 3.08 40.63 6.71
N GLN A 180 2.96 39.76 7.72
CA GLN A 180 2.27 38.47 7.62
C GLN A 180 0.74 38.58 7.70
N ASN A 181 0.19 39.64 8.30
CA ASN A 181 -1.26 39.82 8.46
C ASN A 181 -1.94 40.57 7.30
N GLY A 182 -1.19 40.93 6.24
CA GLY A 182 -1.67 41.79 5.15
C GLY A 182 -2.01 41.08 3.83
N THR A 183 -1.84 39.76 3.72
CA THR A 183 -1.98 39.04 2.44
C THR A 183 -3.13 38.04 2.35
N ASP A 184 -3.96 37.89 3.38
CA ASP A 184 -5.17 37.07 3.32
C ASP A 184 -6.42 37.92 3.47
N THR A 185 -7.03 38.28 2.34
CA THR A 185 -8.46 38.64 2.27
C THR A 185 -8.98 38.13 0.91
N PRO A 186 -10.12 37.41 0.89
CA PRO A 186 -10.45 36.41 -0.14
C PRO A 186 -10.73 36.96 -1.54
#